data_AF-A0A127SHJ1-F1
#
_entry.id   AF-A0A127SHJ1-F1
#
_cell.length_a   1.000
_cell.length_b   1.000
_cell.length_c   1.000
_cell.angle_alpha   90.00
_cell.angle_beta   90.00
_cell.angle_gamma   90.00
#
_symmetry.space_group_name_H-M   'P 1'
#
loop_
_entity.id
_entity.type
_entity.pdbx_description
1 polymer ?
#
loop_
_entity_poly.entity_id
_entity_poly.type
_entity_poly.pdbx_seq_one_letter_code
_entity_poly.pdbx_strand_id
1 'polypeptide(L)'
;DKDGVIGYLLLISNLVETASSAVTTLFRGFHIYSLYVKMIVGGADAADIAEKYGTLCSFYYPVKGMILNGMKVDQYDDYIQPDFIAPRSEYEFQLIGSLSVGLLVRMLLRAGIVFLKNFIKDK
;
A
#
# COMPACT_ATOMS: atom_id res chain seq x y z
N ASP A 1 -3.15 -23.79 -4.42
CA ASP A 1 -3.18 -22.56 -3.61
C ASP A 1 -3.44 -21.29 -4.42
N LYS A 2 -4.65 -21.16 -4.96
CA LYS A 2 -5.13 -19.91 -5.59
C LYS A 2 -5.94 -19.04 -4.60
N ASP A 3 -6.13 -19.52 -3.37
CA ASP A 3 -6.95 -18.89 -2.33
C ASP A 3 -6.19 -17.91 -1.43
N GLY A 4 -4.86 -17.99 -1.37
CA GLY A 4 -4.05 -17.10 -0.52
C GLY A 4 -4.11 -15.65 -0.99
N VAL A 5 -3.85 -15.42 -2.29
CA VAL A 5 -3.84 -14.06 -2.89
C VAL A 5 -5.24 -13.43 -2.85
N ILE A 6 -6.29 -14.22 -3.13
CA ILE A 6 -7.68 -13.78 -3.05
C ILE A 6 -8.09 -13.47 -1.60
N GLY A 7 -7.61 -14.26 -0.64
CA GLY A 7 -7.79 -14.00 0.79
C GLY A 7 -7.15 -12.69 1.23
N TYR A 8 -5.92 -12.41 0.81
CA TYR A 8 -5.27 -11.12 1.09
C TYR A 8 -5.97 -9.95 0.41
N LEU A 9 -6.44 -10.11 -0.83
CA LEU A 9 -7.21 -9.09 -1.56
C LEU A 9 -8.54 -8.78 -0.88
N LEU A 10 -9.25 -9.81 -0.41
CA LEU A 10 -10.48 -9.65 0.37
C LEU A 10 -10.22 -9.00 1.72
N LEU A 11 -9.09 -9.31 2.36
CA LEU A 11 -8.73 -8.73 3.65
C LEU A 11 -8.34 -7.25 3.49
N ILE A 12 -7.60 -6.90 2.44
CA ILE A 12 -7.27 -5.51 2.09
C ILE A 12 -8.53 -4.74 1.70
N SER A 13 -9.40 -5.32 0.87
CA SER A 13 -10.66 -4.67 0.45
C SER A 13 -11.59 -4.43 1.64
N ASN A 14 -11.76 -5.44 2.51
CA ASN A 14 -12.52 -5.28 3.75
C ASN A 14 -11.84 -4.30 4.73
N LEU A 15 -10.52 -4.25 4.80
CA LEU A 15 -9.80 -3.24 5.58
C LEU A 15 -10.00 -1.82 5.04
N VAL A 16 -10.13 -1.66 3.73
CA VAL A 16 -10.41 -0.38 3.06
C VAL A 16 -11.88 0.03 3.24
N GLU A 17 -12.81 -0.91 3.08
CA GLU A 17 -14.25 -0.67 3.30
C GLU A 17 -14.61 -0.47 4.78
N THR A 18 -13.94 -1.22 5.66
CA THR A 18 -14.11 -1.15 7.13
C THR A 18 -13.08 -0.21 7.76
N ALA A 19 -12.32 0.55 6.96
CA ALA A 19 -11.29 1.46 7.45
C ALA A 19 -11.94 2.43 8.44
N SER A 20 -11.78 2.16 9.74
CA SER A 20 -12.31 3.05 10.76
C SER A 20 -11.79 4.47 10.52
N SER A 21 -12.51 5.47 11.03
CA SER A 21 -12.08 6.87 10.99
C SER A 21 -10.61 7.04 11.42
N ALA A 22 -10.09 6.16 12.28
CA ALA A 22 -8.70 6.13 12.71
C ALA A 22 -7.70 5.71 11.61
N VAL A 23 -7.99 4.66 10.82
CA VAL A 23 -7.12 4.21 9.71
C VAL A 23 -7.09 5.24 8.59
N THR A 24 -8.24 5.80 8.24
CA THR A 24 -8.32 6.90 7.26
C THR A 24 -7.55 8.13 7.73
N THR A 25 -7.60 8.44 9.02
CA THR A 25 -6.88 9.58 9.61
C THR A 25 -5.36 9.34 9.64
N LEU A 26 -4.91 8.11 9.90
CA LEU A 26 -3.51 7.73 9.75
C LEU A 26 -3.03 7.86 8.32
N PHE A 27 -3.79 7.30 7.38
CA PHE A 27 -3.44 7.27 5.96
C PHE A 27 -3.27 8.69 5.43
N ARG A 28 -4.23 9.58 5.73
CA ARG A 28 -4.15 11.01 5.39
C ARG A 28 -3.04 11.76 6.13
N GLY A 29 -2.65 11.26 7.29
CA GLY A 29 -1.66 11.86 8.17
C GLY A 29 -0.21 11.48 7.87
N PHE A 30 -0.01 10.54 6.95
CA PHE A 30 1.30 10.06 6.55
C PHE A 30 1.80 10.88 5.36
N HIS A 31 2.98 11.45 5.51
CA HIS A 31 3.62 12.27 4.49
C HIS A 31 4.75 11.47 3.85
N ILE A 32 4.61 11.14 2.58
CA ILE A 32 5.63 10.49 1.77
C ILE A 32 6.52 11.58 1.17
N TYR A 33 7.80 11.58 1.53
CA TYR A 33 8.78 12.49 0.93
C TYR A 33 9.30 11.96 -0.40
N SER A 34 9.60 10.66 -0.47
CA SER A 34 10.07 10.00 -1.68
C SER A 34 9.47 8.61 -1.79
N LEU A 35 8.89 8.31 -2.96
CA LEU A 35 8.43 6.98 -3.34
C LEU A 35 9.10 6.58 -4.65
N TYR A 36 10.09 5.69 -4.58
CA TYR A 36 10.72 5.12 -5.75
C TYR A 36 10.28 3.67 -5.95
N VAL A 37 9.81 3.35 -7.14
CA VAL A 37 9.42 1.98 -7.50
C VAL A 37 10.03 1.62 -8.84
N LYS A 38 10.89 0.62 -8.88
CA LYS A 38 11.44 0.06 -10.10
C LYS A 38 11.03 -1.40 -10.21
N MET A 39 10.34 -1.74 -11.28
CA MET A 39 9.89 -3.09 -11.56
C MET A 39 10.19 -3.40 -13.03
N ILE A 40 11.17 -4.26 -13.24
CA ILE A 40 11.53 -4.78 -14.56
C ILE A 40 11.00 -6.20 -14.63
N VAL A 41 10.07 -6.46 -15.54
CA VAL A 41 9.49 -7.80 -15.71
C VAL A 41 10.26 -8.53 -16.80
N GLY A 42 11.03 -9.55 -16.40
CA GLY A 42 11.85 -10.36 -17.31
C GLY A 42 11.50 -11.84 -17.23
N GLY A 43 11.94 -12.62 -18.22
CA GLY A 43 11.57 -14.03 -18.34
C GLY A 43 12.03 -14.68 -19.63
N ALA A 44 11.67 -15.96 -19.80
CA ALA A 44 12.07 -16.76 -20.96
C ALA A 44 11.07 -16.68 -22.14
N ASP A 45 9.81 -16.30 -21.87
CA ASP A 45 8.75 -16.21 -22.87
C ASP A 45 8.15 -14.80 -22.90
N ALA A 46 8.07 -14.22 -24.10
CA ALA A 46 7.56 -12.88 -24.30
C ALA A 46 6.06 -12.75 -23.99
N ALA A 47 5.27 -13.80 -24.24
CA ALA A 47 3.84 -13.79 -23.93
C ALA A 47 3.62 -13.75 -22.40
N ASP A 48 4.33 -14.59 -21.66
CA ASP A 48 4.32 -14.61 -20.20
C ASP A 48 4.82 -13.27 -19.59
N ILE A 49 5.87 -12.66 -20.15
CA ILE A 49 6.34 -11.33 -19.72
C ILE A 49 5.25 -10.27 -19.93
N ALA A 50 4.58 -10.28 -21.08
CA ALA A 50 3.52 -9.31 -21.39
C ALA A 50 2.31 -9.48 -20.46
N GLU A 51 1.90 -10.71 -20.17
CA GLU A 51 0.79 -11.00 -19.24
C GLU A 51 1.13 -10.58 -17.81
N LYS A 52 2.33 -10.90 -17.33
CA LYS A 52 2.82 -10.50 -16.00
C LYS A 52 2.94 -8.99 -15.88
N TYR A 53 3.50 -8.33 -16.89
CA TYR A 53 3.59 -6.88 -16.94
C TYR A 53 2.21 -6.23 -16.93
N GLY A 54 1.28 -6.70 -17.77
CA GLY A 54 -0.08 -6.18 -17.83
C GLY A 54 -0.84 -6.33 -16.50
N THR A 55 -0.69 -7.49 -15.85
CA THR A 55 -1.28 -7.76 -14.54
C THR A 55 -0.66 -6.89 -13.44
N LEU A 56 0.64 -6.67 -13.49
CA LEU A 56 1.34 -5.81 -12.54
C LEU A 56 0.92 -4.35 -12.69
N CYS A 57 0.79 -3.85 -13.92
CA CYS A 57 0.28 -2.51 -14.20
C CYS A 57 -1.17 -2.33 -13.74
N SER A 58 -2.03 -3.32 -13.96
CA SER A 58 -3.44 -3.25 -13.57
C SER A 58 -3.64 -3.17 -12.05
N PHE A 59 -2.69 -3.67 -11.26
CA PHE A 59 -2.69 -3.52 -9.81
C PHE A 59 -1.95 -2.27 -9.32
N TYR A 60 -0.76 -2.01 -9.87
CA TYR A 60 0.11 -0.94 -9.40
C TYR A 60 -0.49 0.45 -9.59
N TYR A 61 -1.02 0.76 -10.77
CA TYR A 61 -1.52 2.11 -11.06
C TYR A 61 -2.76 2.49 -10.22
N PRO A 62 -3.73 1.61 -9.97
CA PRO A 62 -4.79 1.89 -9.01
C PRO A 62 -4.29 2.15 -7.59
N VAL A 63 -3.35 1.34 -7.09
CA VAL A 63 -2.77 1.53 -5.75
C VAL A 63 -2.00 2.85 -5.66
N LYS A 64 -1.19 3.17 -6.68
CA LYS A 64 -0.52 4.47 -6.82
C LYS A 64 -1.54 5.60 -6.78
N GLY A 65 -2.65 5.47 -7.51
CA GLY A 65 -3.75 6.43 -7.50
C GLY A 65 -4.33 6.65 -6.10
N MET A 66 -4.56 5.57 -5.33
CA MET A 66 -5.06 5.69 -3.96
C MET A 66 -4.07 6.41 -3.03
N ILE A 67 -2.77 6.10 -3.16
CA ILE A 67 -1.70 6.73 -2.37
C ILE A 67 -1.59 8.21 -2.70
N LEU A 68 -1.50 8.57 -3.98
CA LEU A 68 -1.35 9.96 -4.41
C LEU A 68 -2.58 10.83 -4.09
N ASN A 69 -3.79 10.23 -4.08
CA ASN A 69 -5.02 10.95 -3.71
C ASN A 69 -5.24 11.02 -2.19
N GLY A 70 -4.80 10.00 -1.44
CA GLY A 70 -5.11 9.88 -0.02
C GLY A 70 -4.01 10.38 0.92
N MET A 71 -2.79 10.55 0.43
CA MET A 71 -1.60 10.89 1.21
C MET A 71 -0.89 12.10 0.61
N LYS A 72 -0.14 12.84 1.42
CA LYS A 72 0.75 13.87 0.87
C LYS A 72 2.00 13.20 0.34
N VAL A 73 2.33 13.43 -0.94
CA VAL A 73 3.52 12.86 -1.61
C VAL A 73 4.28 13.99 -2.30
N ASP A 74 5.54 14.21 -1.91
CA ASP A 74 6.37 15.29 -2.47
C ASP A 74 7.09 14.84 -3.76
N GLN A 75 7.84 13.74 -3.69
CA GLN A 75 8.49 13.12 -4.84
C GLN A 75 8.05 11.68 -5.00
N TYR A 76 7.74 11.30 -6.23
CA TYR A 76 7.50 9.92 -6.61
C TYR A 76 8.10 9.68 -8.00
N ASP A 77 8.71 8.51 -8.17
CA ASP A 77 9.29 8.06 -9.43
C ASP A 77 9.06 6.56 -9.59
N ASP A 78 8.60 6.16 -10.77
CA ASP A 78 8.23 4.80 -11.10
C ASP A 78 8.79 4.36 -12.44
N TYR A 79 9.62 3.33 -12.40
CA TYR A 79 10.23 2.69 -13.56
C TYR A 79 9.67 1.28 -13.73
N ILE A 80 8.56 1.16 -14.45
CA ILE A 80 7.87 -0.12 -14.65
C ILE A 80 7.90 -0.48 -16.14
N GLN A 81 8.74 -1.44 -16.50
CA GLN A 81 8.93 -1.82 -17.89
C GLN A 81 9.06 -3.34 -18.06
N PRO A 82 8.56 -3.90 -19.17
CA PRO A 82 8.88 -5.27 -19.54
C PRO A 82 10.27 -5.29 -20.18
N ASP A 83 11.09 -6.26 -19.79
CA ASP A 83 12.38 -6.54 -20.41
C ASP A 83 12.35 -7.95 -20.99
N PHE A 84 12.26 -8.03 -22.30
CA PHE A 84 12.19 -9.28 -23.06
C PHE A 84 13.55 -9.97 -23.24
N ILE A 85 14.63 -9.32 -22.80
CA ILE A 85 16.01 -9.81 -22.92
C ILE A 85 16.52 -10.27 -21.55
N ALA A 86 16.06 -9.64 -20.47
CA ALA A 86 16.43 -10.01 -19.12
C ALA A 86 15.94 -11.42 -18.75
N PRO A 87 16.83 -12.30 -18.24
CA PRO A 87 16.47 -13.67 -17.88
C PRO A 87 15.60 -13.76 -16.61
N ARG A 88 15.48 -12.67 -15.85
CA ARG A 88 14.72 -12.60 -14.60
C ARG A 88 14.17 -11.20 -14.36
N SER A 89 13.08 -11.11 -13.61
CA SER A 89 12.55 -9.83 -13.14
C SER A 89 13.42 -9.20 -12.05
N GLU A 90 13.49 -7.88 -12.06
CA GLU A 90 14.13 -7.07 -11.02
C GLU A 90 13.11 -6.16 -10.35
N TYR A 91 13.12 -6.12 -9.03
CA TYR A 91 12.20 -5.30 -8.25
C TYR A 91 13.01 -4.50 -7.23
N GLU A 92 12.82 -3.19 -7.22
CA GLU A 92 13.40 -2.26 -6.28
C GLU A 92 12.32 -1.30 -5.80
N PHE A 93 12.27 -1.10 -4.48
CA PHE A 93 11.26 -0.29 -3.82
C PHE A 93 11.92 0.53 -2.73
N GLN A 94 11.76 1.85 -2.78
CA GLN A 94 12.20 2.75 -1.73
C GLN A 94 11.04 3.65 -1.34
N LEU A 95 10.73 3.69 -0.04
CA LEU A 95 9.71 4.56 0.52
C LEU A 95 10.32 5.32 1.68
N ILE A 96 10.39 6.63 1.54
CA ILE A 96 10.80 7.57 2.56
C ILE A 96 9.59 8.41 2.90
N GLY A 97 9.10 8.24 4.13
CA GLY A 97 7.98 9.01 4.63
C GLY A 97 8.10 9.24 6.13
N SER A 98 7.33 10.20 6.62
CA SER A 98 7.12 10.43 8.04
C SER A 98 5.65 10.32 8.39
N LEU A 99 5.40 9.90 9.62
CA LEU A 99 4.09 9.98 10.23
C LEU A 99 4.12 11.06 11.30
N SER A 100 3.10 11.92 11.30
CA SER A 100 3.00 12.95 12.32
C SER A 100 2.90 12.35 13.73
N VAL A 101 3.83 12.73 14.61
CA VAL A 101 3.83 12.31 16.02
C VAL A 101 2.54 12.74 16.72
N GLY A 102 2.00 13.91 16.36
CA GLY A 102 0.73 14.39 16.90
C GLY A 102 -0.46 13.48 16.54
N LEU A 103 -0.42 12.87 15.36
CA LEU A 103 -1.41 11.88 14.93
C LEU A 103 -1.31 10.58 15.73
N LEU A 104 -0.08 10.07 15.93
CA LEU A 104 0.17 8.90 16.77
C LEU A 104 -0.33 9.11 18.20
N VAL A 105 -0.02 10.24 18.81
CA VAL A 105 -0.49 10.60 20.16
C VAL A 105 -2.02 10.66 20.21
N ARG A 106 -2.67 11.30 19.23
CA ARG A 106 -4.13 11.36 19.15
C ARG A 106 -4.77 9.99 19.07
N MET A 107 -4.18 9.07 18.31
CA MET A 107 -4.67 7.70 18.23
C MET A 107 -4.52 6.94 19.53
N LEU A 108 -3.36 7.03 20.17
CA LEU A 108 -3.11 6.38 21.46
C LEU A 108 -4.09 6.89 22.52
N LEU A 109 -4.36 8.20 22.56
CA LEU A 109 -5.37 8.78 23.45
C LEU A 109 -6.77 8.26 23.15
N ARG A 110 -7.17 8.19 21.87
CA ARG A 110 -8.48 7.63 21.48
C ARG A 110 -8.61 6.16 21.83
N ALA A 111 -7.57 5.36 21.57
CA ALA A 111 -7.53 3.95 21.93
C ALA A 111 -7.62 3.77 23.46
N GLY A 112 -6.89 4.58 24.23
CA GLY A 112 -6.97 4.59 25.69
C GLY A 112 -8.37 4.93 26.21
N ILE A 113 -9.04 5.95 25.64
CA ILE A 113 -10.42 6.30 26.01
C ILE A 113 -11.40 5.17 25.69
N VAL A 114 -11.27 4.53 24.52
CA VAL A 114 -12.13 3.39 24.12
C VAL A 114 -11.89 2.20 25.05
N PHE A 115 -10.64 1.91 25.37
CA PHE A 115 -10.27 0.85 26.32
C PHE A 115 -10.88 1.11 27.70
N LEU A 116 -10.73 2.33 28.23
CA LEU A 116 -11.34 2.71 29.51
C LEU A 116 -12.86 2.61 29.48
N LYS A 117 -13.50 3.07 28.39
CA LYS A 117 -14.95 2.95 28.22
C LYS A 117 -15.42 1.50 28.21
N ASN A 118 -14.73 0.62 27.49
CA ASN A 118 -15.06 -0.80 27.47
C ASN A 118 -14.84 -1.45 28.83
N PHE A 119 -13.75 -1.11 29.53
CA PHE A 119 -13.48 -1.61 30.88
C PHE A 119 -14.53 -1.17 31.92
N ILE A 120 -15.11 0.02 31.78
CA ILE A 120 -16.20 0.49 32.63
C ILE A 120 -17.53 -0.17 32.26
N LYS A 121 -17.72 -0.54 31.00
CA LYS A 121 -18.96 -1.15 30.48
C LYS A 121 -19.05 -2.66 30.74
N ASP A 122 -17.90 -3.33 30.90
CA ASP A 122 -17.77 -4.73 31.33
C ASP A 122 -17.80 -4.91 32.86
N LYS A 123 -18.08 -3.83 33.62
CA LYS A 123 -18.26 -3.84 35.08
C LYS A 123 -19.72 -3.60 35.44
#